data_AF-A0A518CCD1-F1
#
_entry.id   AF-A0A518CCD1-F1
#
_cell.length_a   1.000
_cell.length_b   1.000
_cell.length_c   1.000
_cell.angle_alpha   90.00
_cell.angle_beta   90.00
_cell.angle_gamma   90.00
#
_symmetry.space_group_name_H-M   'P 1'
#
loop_
_entity.id
_entity.type
_entity.pdbx_description
1 polymer ?
#
loop_
_entity_poly.entity_id
_entity_poly.type
_entity_poly.pdbx_seq_one_letter_code
_entity_poly.pdbx_strand_id
1 'polypeptide(L)'
;MRLLIEPSGNCRCVYSEAIDVRQIGETSIRRGSHVEPTADGQWTADLSPVNGPVLGPFSTRSEALDAEVEWLLENWLTPDE
;
A
#
# COMPACT_ATOMS: atom_id res chain seq x y z
N MET A 1 -4.97 8.36 6.62
CA MET A 1 -5.43 7.83 5.31
C MET A 1 -5.39 8.92 4.26
N ARG A 2 -5.09 8.58 2.99
CA ARG A 2 -5.34 9.43 1.82
C ARG A 2 -6.31 8.70 0.88
N LEU A 3 -7.30 9.42 0.36
CA LEU A 3 -8.27 8.92 -0.63
C LEU A 3 -8.09 9.72 -1.92
N LEU A 4 -7.82 9.02 -3.01
CA LEU A 4 -7.76 9.59 -4.35
C LEU A 4 -9.12 9.37 -5.03
N ILE A 5 -9.71 10.45 -5.54
CA ILE A 5 -10.98 10.40 -6.30
C ILE A 5 -10.63 10.73 -7.76
N GLU A 6 -10.90 9.80 -8.65
CA GLU A 6 -10.62 9.92 -10.08
C GLU A 6 -11.78 10.63 -10.81
N PRO A 7 -11.54 11.26 -11.98
CA PRO A 7 -12.59 11.92 -12.75
C PRO A 7 -13.73 10.98 -13.17
N SER A 8 -13.47 9.68 -13.25
CA SER A 8 -14.47 8.63 -13.51
C SER A 8 -15.44 8.40 -12.35
N GLY A 9 -15.16 8.97 -11.17
CA GLY A 9 -15.89 8.72 -9.93
C GLY A 9 -15.36 7.54 -9.11
N ASN A 10 -14.35 6.82 -9.63
CA ASN A 10 -13.67 5.76 -8.87
C ASN A 10 -12.83 6.36 -7.73
N CYS A 11 -12.70 5.59 -6.64
CA CYS A 11 -11.87 5.96 -5.51
C CYS A 11 -10.79 4.90 -5.27
N ARG A 12 -9.57 5.34 -5.00
CA ARG A 12 -8.45 4.48 -4.56
C ARG A 12 -7.92 4.97 -3.22
N CYS A 13 -7.47 4.05 -2.37
CA CYS A 13 -6.78 4.38 -1.13
C CYS A 13 -5.87 3.23 -0.69
N VAL A 14 -4.87 3.55 0.14
CA VAL A 14 -4.25 2.56 1.02
C VAL A 14 -5.20 2.36 2.20
N TYR A 15 -5.69 1.14 2.37
CA TYR A 15 -6.73 0.84 3.35
C TYR A 15 -6.26 1.17 4.78
N SER A 16 -7.16 1.78 5.55
CA SER A 16 -7.03 1.99 6.99
C SER A 16 -8.43 2.06 7.60
N GLU A 17 -8.54 1.98 8.91
CA GLU A 17 -9.82 2.00 9.61
C GLU A 17 -10.38 3.41 9.84
N ALA A 18 -9.82 4.43 9.18
CA ALA A 18 -10.26 5.82 9.33
C ALA A 18 -11.69 6.07 8.83
N ILE A 19 -12.15 5.29 7.85
CA ILE A 19 -13.52 5.34 7.31
C ILE A 19 -14.02 3.94 6.96
N ASP A 20 -15.33 3.73 7.00
CA ASP A 20 -15.94 2.51 6.43
C ASP A 20 -16.06 2.67 4.91
N VAL A 21 -15.09 2.09 4.17
CA VAL A 21 -15.01 2.20 2.70
C VAL A 21 -16.26 1.66 1.98
N ARG A 22 -17.05 0.80 2.62
CA ARG A 22 -18.31 0.28 2.05
C ARG A 22 -19.42 1.32 1.98
N GLN A 23 -19.28 2.42 2.73
CA GLN A 23 -20.20 3.56 2.66
C GLN A 23 -19.91 4.49 1.48
N ILE A 24 -18.74 4.37 0.84
CA ILE A 24 -18.38 5.16 -0.35
C ILE A 24 -18.98 4.54 -1.61
N GLY A 25 -18.94 3.21 -1.73
CA GLY A 25 -19.43 2.50 -2.91
C GLY A 25 -19.06 1.01 -2.89
N GLU A 26 -19.14 0.37 -4.07
CA GLU A 26 -18.71 -1.02 -4.23
C GLU A 26 -17.18 -1.14 -4.05
N THR A 27 -16.75 -2.11 -3.24
CA THR A 27 -15.35 -2.23 -2.83
C THR A 27 -14.64 -3.42 -3.48
N SER A 28 -13.49 -3.17 -4.10
CA SER A 28 -12.53 -4.20 -4.50
C SER A 28 -11.27 -4.09 -3.64
N ILE A 29 -10.90 -5.18 -2.94
CA ILE A 29 -9.72 -5.21 -2.06
C ILE A 29 -8.64 -6.09 -2.70
N ARG A 30 -7.40 -5.59 -2.70
CA ARG A 30 -6.21 -6.28 -3.23
C ARG A 30 -5.03 -6.05 -2.29
N ARG A 31 -4.02 -6.91 -2.35
CA ARG A 31 -2.77 -6.70 -1.61
C ARG A 31 -1.94 -5.59 -2.26
N GLY A 32 -1.38 -4.70 -1.43
CA GLY A 32 -0.42 -3.69 -1.86
C GLY A 32 1.01 -4.23 -1.93
N SER A 33 1.39 -5.08 -0.96
CA SER A 33 2.69 -5.75 -0.93
C SER A 33 2.65 -7.10 -0.20
N HIS A 34 3.81 -7.75 -0.12
CA HIS A 34 4.13 -8.81 0.84
C HIS A 34 5.23 -8.33 1.80
N VAL A 35 4.90 -8.19 3.08
CA VAL A 35 5.87 -7.83 4.14
C VAL A 35 6.27 -9.07 4.91
N GLU A 36 7.48 -9.56 4.68
CA GLU A 36 7.96 -10.85 5.15
C GLU A 36 9.35 -10.75 5.79
N PRO A 37 9.69 -11.62 6.75
CA PRO A 37 11.04 -11.72 7.28
C PRO A 37 11.97 -12.42 6.27
N THR A 38 13.22 -11.97 6.26
CA THR A 38 14.35 -12.59 5.54
C THR A 38 14.98 -13.70 6.39
N ALA A 39 15.81 -14.54 5.76
CA ALA A 39 16.47 -15.67 6.43
C ALA A 39 17.43 -15.23 7.56
N ASP A 40 17.95 -14.01 7.47
CA ASP A 40 18.86 -13.39 8.44
C ASP A 40 18.11 -12.55 9.51
N GLY A 41 16.78 -12.59 9.54
CA GLY A 41 15.96 -11.98 10.59
C GLY A 41 15.62 -10.50 10.37
N GLN A 42 16.00 -9.93 9.23
CA GLN A 42 15.53 -8.62 8.77
C GLN A 42 14.17 -8.71 8.08
N TRP A 43 13.58 -7.60 7.65
CA TRP A 43 12.27 -7.54 7.00
C TRP A 43 12.34 -6.86 5.63
N THR A 44 11.53 -7.30 4.67
CA THR A 44 11.38 -6.65 3.37
C THR A 44 9.91 -6.44 3.03
N ALA A 45 9.62 -5.43 2.21
CA ALA A 45 8.29 -5.20 1.63
C ALA A 45 8.37 -5.36 0.11
N ASP A 46 7.80 -6.45 -0.42
CA ASP A 46 7.73 -6.74 -1.87
C ASP A 46 6.45 -6.16 -2.47
N LEU A 47 6.58 -5.07 -3.22
CA LEU A 47 5.47 -4.34 -3.86
C LEU A 47 5.11 -4.89 -5.26
N SER A 48 5.57 -6.08 -5.63
CA SER A 48 5.20 -6.73 -6.90
C SER A 48 3.68 -6.84 -7.18
N PRO A 49 2.76 -6.95 -6.19
CA PRO A 49 1.31 -6.92 -6.46
C PRO A 49 0.82 -5.65 -7.17
N VAL A 50 1.57 -4.55 -7.04
CA VAL A 50 1.29 -3.27 -7.68
C VAL A 50 2.39 -2.86 -8.69
N ASN A 51 3.17 -3.84 -9.17
CA ASN A 51 4.32 -3.64 -10.05
C ASN A 51 5.43 -2.73 -9.46
N GLY A 52 5.54 -2.69 -8.14
CA GLY A 52 6.57 -1.95 -7.42
C GLY A 52 7.86 -2.76 -7.14
N PRO A 53 8.86 -2.12 -6.53
CA PRO A 53 10.12 -2.76 -6.15
C PRO A 53 10.01 -3.58 -4.86
N VAL A 54 11.10 -4.24 -4.49
CA VAL A 54 11.29 -4.77 -3.13
C VAL A 54 12.02 -3.72 -2.29
N LEU A 55 11.44 -3.32 -1.17
CA LEU A 55 12.04 -2.38 -0.22
C LEU A 55 12.74 -3.13 0.93
N GLY A 56 13.84 -2.57 1.42
CA GLY A 56 14.61 -3.09 2.55
C GLY A 56 16.02 -3.54 2.16
N PRO A 57 16.68 -4.36 3.01
CA PRO A 57 16.15 -4.93 4.25
C PRO A 57 16.00 -3.89 5.37
N PHE A 58 15.03 -4.12 6.26
CA PHE A 58 14.72 -3.32 7.45
C PHE A 58 14.97 -4.13 8.72
N SER A 59 15.26 -3.44 9.83
CA SER A 59 15.56 -4.14 11.09
C SER A 59 14.29 -4.65 11.78
N THR A 60 13.15 -4.00 11.55
CA THR A 60 11.87 -4.39 12.16
C THR A 60 10.73 -4.49 11.15
N ARG A 61 9.71 -5.26 11.50
CA ARG A 61 8.47 -5.34 10.72
C ARG A 61 7.79 -3.98 10.57
N SER A 62 7.80 -3.16 11.61
CA SER A 62 7.16 -1.85 11.60
C SER A 62 7.83 -0.92 10.59
N GLU A 63 9.17 -0.89 10.53
CA GLU A 63 9.91 -0.12 9.52
C GLU A 63 9.54 -0.54 8.08
N ALA A 64 9.41 -1.86 7.84
CA ALA A 64 9.02 -2.36 6.53
C ALA A 64 7.58 -1.96 6.15
N LEU A 65 6.65 -1.96 7.11
CA LEU A 65 5.28 -1.49 6.90
C LEU A 65 5.20 0.02 6.68
N ASP A 66 5.97 0.81 7.43
CA ASP A 66 6.01 2.26 7.27
C ASP A 66 6.55 2.62 5.87
N ALA A 67 7.63 1.95 5.43
CA ALA A 67 8.18 2.12 4.09
C ALA A 67 7.24 1.64 2.97
N GLU A 68 6.52 0.52 3.18
CA GLU A 68 5.47 0.06 2.26
C GLU A 68 4.41 1.17 2.06
N VAL A 69 3.87 1.69 3.17
CA VAL A 69 2.81 2.70 3.12
C VAL A 69 3.31 3.98 2.47
N GLU A 70 4.50 4.46 2.81
CA GLU A 70 5.11 5.64 2.20
C GLU A 70 5.23 5.47 0.68
N TRP A 71 5.81 4.35 0.22
CA TRP A 71 5.96 4.09 -1.21
C TRP A 71 4.61 4.03 -1.94
N LEU A 72 3.61 3.34 -1.35
CA LEU A 72 2.27 3.25 -1.94
C LEU A 72 1.62 4.63 -2.05
N LEU A 73 1.81 5.52 -1.08
CA LEU A 73 1.24 6.87 -1.09
C LEU A 73 1.92 7.81 -2.10
N GLU A 74 3.20 7.57 -2.41
CA GLU A 74 3.99 8.39 -3.32
C GLU A 74 3.94 7.91 -4.77
N ASN A 75 3.87 6.58 -5.00
CA ASN A 75 4.08 5.99 -6.33
C ASN A 75 2.84 5.30 -6.88
N TRP A 76 2.00 4.70 -6.03
CA TRP A 76 0.81 3.97 -6.47
C TRP A 76 -0.47 4.82 -6.35
N LEU A 77 -0.61 5.57 -5.26
CA LEU A 77 -1.78 6.41 -4.98
C LEU A 77 -1.64 7.80 -5.60
N THR A 78 -1.36 7.82 -6.88
CA THR A 78 -1.24 9.02 -7.73
C THR A 78 -2.35 9.01 -8.78
N PRO A 79 -2.80 10.19 -9.26
CA PRO A 79 -3.71 10.27 -10.39
C PRO A 79 -3.15 9.54 -11.61
N ASP A 80 -4.01 8.89 -12.38
CA ASP A 80 -3.64 8.37 -13.69
C ASP A 80 -3.23 9.53 -14.60
N GLU A 81 -2.21 9.32 -15.45
CA GLU A 81 -1.78 10.29 -16.47
C GLU A 81 -2.72 10.36 -17.68
#